data_AF-A0A920T3M2-F1
#
_entry.id   AF-A0A920T3M2-F1
#
_cell.length_a   1.000
_cell.length_b   1.000
_cell.length_c   1.000
_cell.angle_alpha   90.00
_cell.angle_beta   90.00
_cell.angle_gamma   90.00
#
_symmetry.space_group_name_H-M   'P 1'
#
loop_
_entity.id
_entity.type
_entity.pdbx_description
1 polymer ?
#
loop_
_entity_poly.entity_id
_entity_poly.type
_entity_poly.pdbx_seq_one_letter_code
_entity_poly.pdbx_strand_id
1 'polypeptide(L)'
;MGKIILLDPMLGSHAAPIPLPNLKRFNEVLPIKLDSVDRIDFVVISHDHYDHLDYSTIKLLKDKVSKFLAPHGIGKTPQKMGSKSNQIVELNWNESFLC
;
A
#
# COMPACT_ATOMS: atom_id res chain seq x y z
N MET A 1 -21.34 9.64 -2.01
CA MET A 1 -20.71 8.33 -2.30
C MET A 1 -19.50 8.20 -1.39
N GLY A 2 -19.30 7.04 -0.77
CA GLY A 2 -18.16 6.82 0.13
C GLY A 2 -16.84 6.71 -0.62
N LYS A 3 -15.73 6.93 0.09
CA LYS A 3 -14.37 6.70 -0.39
C LYS A 3 -13.82 5.43 0.27
N ILE A 4 -13.10 4.61 -0.48
CA ILE A 4 -12.38 3.45 0.08
C ILE A 4 -10.92 3.85 0.27
N ILE A 5 -10.48 3.84 1.53
CA ILE A 5 -9.12 4.21 1.94
C ILE A 5 -8.50 3.03 2.67
N LEU A 6 -7.32 2.61 2.24
CA LEU A 6 -6.51 1.64 2.95
C LEU A 6 -5.31 2.35 3.58
N LEU A 7 -5.07 2.10 4.86
CA LEU A 7 -3.92 2.61 5.60
C LEU A 7 -2.94 1.46 5.77
N ASP A 8 -1.69 1.66 5.36
CA ASP A 8 -0.59 0.69 5.49
C ASP A 8 -1.01 -0.75 5.17
N PRO A 9 -1.62 -1.03 3.99
CA PRO A 9 -2.15 -2.34 3.70
C PRO A 9 -0.98 -3.34 3.58
N MET A 10 -0.90 -4.25 4.55
CA MET A 10 -0.02 -5.41 4.52
C MET A 10 -0.90 -6.64 4.45
N LEU A 11 -0.94 -7.28 3.28
CA LEU A 11 -1.73 -8.49 2.93
C LEU A 11 -0.83 -9.68 2.58
N GLY A 12 0.48 -9.47 2.46
CA GLY A 12 1.47 -10.51 2.24
C GLY A 12 1.59 -11.47 3.41
N SER A 13 2.28 -12.59 3.17
CA SER A 13 2.50 -13.63 4.18
C SER A 13 3.63 -13.32 5.16
N HIS A 14 4.52 -12.37 4.83
CA HIS A 14 5.69 -12.02 5.63
C HIS A 14 5.89 -10.50 5.63
N ALA A 15 6.24 -9.92 6.77
CA ALA A 15 6.66 -8.52 6.89
C ALA A 15 8.14 -8.37 6.47
N ALA A 16 8.46 -8.83 5.26
CA ALA A 16 9.82 -8.93 4.75
C ALA A 16 9.84 -9.03 3.21
N PRO A 17 10.95 -8.66 2.54
CA PRO A 17 11.08 -8.79 1.08
C PRO A 17 11.27 -10.24 0.63
N ILE A 18 11.63 -11.14 1.55
CA ILE A 18 11.83 -12.57 1.35
C ILE A 18 11.15 -13.33 2.51
N PRO A 19 10.73 -14.59 2.32
CA PRO A 19 9.95 -15.33 3.33
C PRO A 19 10.80 -15.80 4.51
N LEU A 20 11.15 -14.88 5.41
CA LEU A 20 11.90 -15.18 6.64
C LEU A 20 10.95 -15.81 7.68
N PRO A 21 11.24 -17.02 8.21
CA PRO A 21 10.32 -17.73 9.11
C PRO A 21 9.87 -16.94 10.34
N ASN A 22 10.74 -16.11 10.90
CA ASN A 22 10.49 -15.29 12.09
C ASN A 22 9.63 -14.03 11.81
N LEU A 23 9.40 -13.69 10.54
CA LEU A 23 8.58 -12.55 10.11
C LEU A 23 7.30 -13.00 9.39
N LYS A 24 6.96 -14.28 9.49
CA LYS A 24 5.70 -14.82 8.96
C LYS A 24 4.53 -14.25 9.75
N ARG A 25 3.47 -13.85 9.03
CA ARG A 25 2.20 -13.46 9.62
C ARG A 25 1.60 -14.62 10.42
N PHE A 26 1.15 -14.34 11.63
CA PHE A 26 0.50 -15.32 12.50
C PHE A 26 -0.95 -15.62 12.09
N ASN A 27 -1.71 -14.59 11.73
CA ASN A 27 -3.11 -14.77 11.32
C ASN A 27 -3.20 -15.14 9.84
N GLU A 28 -3.75 -16.31 9.51
CA GLU A 28 -3.89 -16.75 8.12
C GLU A 28 -5.07 -16.09 7.39
N VAL A 29 -6.03 -15.55 8.14
CA VAL A 29 -7.23 -14.90 7.58
C VAL A 29 -6.94 -13.42 7.34
N LEU A 30 -7.03 -12.99 6.08
CA LEU A 30 -6.94 -11.57 5.73
C LEU A 30 -8.22 -10.82 6.14
N PRO A 31 -8.09 -9.55 6.56
CA PRO A 31 -9.25 -8.74 6.97
C PRO A 31 -10.16 -8.36 5.81
N ILE A 32 -9.65 -8.44 4.57
CA ILE A 32 -10.38 -8.11 3.35
C ILE A 32 -10.18 -9.20 2.30
N LYS A 33 -11.23 -9.49 1.53
CA LYS A 33 -11.11 -10.26 0.30
C LYS A 33 -10.75 -9.30 -0.82
N LEU A 34 -9.64 -9.56 -1.51
CA LEU A 34 -9.18 -8.67 -2.58
C LEU A 34 -10.18 -8.52 -3.71
N ASP A 35 -10.96 -9.56 -3.98
CA ASP A 35 -11.99 -9.57 -5.01
C ASP A 35 -13.27 -8.83 -4.60
N SER A 36 -13.44 -8.48 -3.32
CA SER A 36 -14.60 -7.71 -2.87
C SER A 36 -14.43 -6.21 -3.01
N VAL A 37 -13.27 -5.75 -3.50
CA VAL A 37 -12.97 -4.32 -3.69
C VAL A 37 -12.56 -4.12 -5.14
N ASP A 38 -13.43 -3.49 -5.93
CA ASP A 38 -13.15 -3.19 -7.34
C ASP A 38 -12.33 -1.91 -7.51
N ARG A 39 -12.46 -0.98 -6.56
CA ARG A 39 -11.80 0.32 -6.59
C ARG A 39 -11.35 0.74 -5.20
N ILE A 40 -10.12 1.22 -5.12
CA ILE A 40 -9.55 1.85 -3.93
C ILE A 40 -9.25 3.30 -4.33
N ASP A 41 -9.82 4.26 -3.61
CA ASP A 41 -9.54 5.68 -3.89
C ASP A 41 -8.12 6.02 -3.44
N PHE A 42 -7.75 5.60 -2.22
CA PHE A 42 -6.47 5.94 -1.64
C PHE A 42 -5.83 4.75 -0.92
N VAL A 43 -4.53 4.55 -1.16
CA VAL A 43 -3.65 3.83 -0.24
C VAL A 43 -2.75 4.87 0.41
N VAL A 44 -2.75 4.92 1.74
CA VAL A 44 -1.90 5.82 2.52
C VAL A 44 -0.80 5.00 3.16
N ILE A 45 0.44 5.40 2.93
CA ILE A 45 1.65 4.78 3.49
C ILE A 45 2.20 5.72 4.56
N SER A 46 2.47 5.21 5.75
CA SER A 46 3.04 5.99 6.86
C SER A 46 4.57 6.08 6.78
N HIS A 47 5.25 4.97 6.48
CA HIS A 47 6.72 4.87 6.36
C HIS A 47 7.14 3.62 5.57
N ASP A 48 8.44 3.35 5.44
CA ASP A 48 9.00 2.37 4.50
C ASP A 48 9.36 0.99 5.10
N HIS A 49 8.96 0.71 6.34
CA HIS A 49 9.12 -0.64 6.90
C HIS A 49 8.17 -1.65 6.25
N TYR A 50 8.61 -2.91 6.13
CA TYR A 50 7.91 -3.96 5.38
C TYR A 50 6.56 -4.40 5.98
N ASP A 51 6.31 -4.16 7.27
CA ASP A 51 5.02 -4.38 7.91
C ASP A 51 3.98 -3.31 7.57
N HIS A 52 4.41 -2.17 7.01
CA HIS A 52 3.55 -1.08 6.53
C HIS A 52 3.59 -0.89 5.00
N LEU A 53 4.75 -1.14 4.38
CA LEU A 53 5.02 -1.06 2.95
C LEU A 53 5.34 -2.45 2.39
N ASP A 54 4.29 -3.27 2.27
CA ASP A 54 4.42 -4.63 1.74
C ASP A 54 4.39 -4.66 0.22
N TYR A 55 5.51 -5.06 -0.37
CA TYR A 55 5.71 -5.04 -1.82
C TYR A 55 4.73 -5.96 -2.54
N SER A 56 4.37 -7.09 -1.94
CA SER A 56 3.42 -8.03 -2.53
C SER A 56 2.01 -7.42 -2.58
N THR A 57 1.62 -6.71 -1.54
CA THR A 57 0.35 -5.96 -1.50
C THR A 57 0.31 -4.84 -2.51
N ILE A 58 1.38 -4.04 -2.64
CA ILE A 58 1.40 -2.96 -3.63
C ILE A 58 1.25 -3.50 -5.06
N LYS A 59 1.99 -4.57 -5.42
CA LYS A 59 1.87 -5.21 -6.74
C LYS A 59 0.45 -5.70 -7.04
N LEU A 60 -0.23 -6.20 -6.01
CA LEU A 60 -1.56 -6.79 -6.10
C LEU A 60 -2.67 -5.74 -6.22
N LEU A 61 -2.50 -4.59 -5.56
CA LEU A 61 -3.51 -3.53 -5.50
C LEU A 61 -3.33 -2.47 -6.58
N LYS A 62 -2.15 -2.31 -7.19
CA LYS A 62 -1.79 -1.17 -8.06
C LYS A 62 -2.83 -0.82 -9.14
N ASP A 63 -3.49 -1.82 -9.72
CA ASP A 63 -4.45 -1.61 -10.82
C ASP A 63 -5.84 -1.19 -10.33
N LYS A 64 -6.11 -1.36 -9.03
CA LYS A 64 -7.35 -0.96 -8.34
C LYS A 64 -7.23 0.39 -7.62
N VAL A 65 -6.00 0.86 -7.37
CA VAL A 65 -5.71 2.07 -6.57
C VAL A 65 -5.71 3.31 -7.45
N SER A 66 -6.50 4.33 -7.08
CA SER A 66 -6.51 5.61 -7.78
C SER A 66 -5.27 6.44 -7.42
N LYS A 67 -4.95 6.54 -6.12
CA LYS A 67 -3.77 7.25 -5.61
C LYS A 67 -3.07 6.51 -4.46
N PHE A 68 -1.75 6.46 -4.51
CA PHE A 68 -0.87 6.17 -3.38
C PHE A 68 -0.41 7.50 -2.79
N LEU A 69 -0.73 7.75 -1.53
CA LEU A 69 -0.22 8.87 -0.75
C LEU A 69 0.92 8.34 0.13
N ALA A 70 2.12 8.89 -0.01
CA ALA A 70 3.30 8.43 0.72
C ALA A 70 4.13 9.62 1.21
N PRO A 71 5.00 9.44 2.21
CA PRO A 71 5.95 10.48 2.60
C PRO A 71 6.95 10.73 1.47
N HIS A 72 7.52 11.93 1.44
CA HIS A 72 8.54 12.31 0.47
C HIS A 72 9.67 11.27 0.37
N GLY A 73 9.98 10.83 -0.86
CA GLY A 73 11.01 9.83 -1.15
C GLY A 73 10.55 8.36 -1.14
N ILE A 74 9.38 8.03 -0.57
CA ILE A 74 8.88 6.64 -0.45
C ILE A 74 8.10 6.18 -1.70
N GLY A 75 7.57 7.10 -2.51
CA GLY A 75 6.80 6.82 -3.71
C GLY A 75 7.56 6.02 -4.78
N LYS A 76 8.90 6.01 -4.74
CA LYS A 76 9.75 5.15 -5.57
C LYS A 76 9.42 3.66 -5.40
N THR A 77 9.01 3.23 -4.23
CA THR A 77 8.71 1.81 -3.97
C THR A 77 7.44 1.37 -4.71
N PRO A 78 6.27 2.02 -4.57
CA PRO A 78 5.12 1.74 -5.42
C PRO A 78 5.42 1.82 -6.93
N GLN A 79 6.23 2.79 -7.34
CA GLN A 79 6.63 2.92 -8.75
C GLN A 79 7.43 1.69 -9.24
N LYS A 80 8.42 1.23 -8.47
CA LYS A 80 9.20 0.00 -8.78
C LYS A 80 8.30 -1.24 -8.82
N MET A 81 7.21 -1.25 -8.07
CA MET A 81 6.22 -2.35 -8.06
C MET A 81 5.20 -2.25 -9.21
N GLY A 82 5.31 -1.22 -10.06
CA GLY A 82 4.55 -1.07 -11.29
C GLY A 82 3.35 -0.11 -11.21
N SER A 83 3.20 0.63 -10.11
CA SER A 83 2.26 1.75 -10.06
C SER A 83 2.72 2.85 -11.01
N LYS A 84 1.78 3.47 -11.74
CA LYS A 84 2.07 4.57 -12.66
C LYS A 84 2.45 5.81 -11.86
N SER A 85 3.35 6.64 -12.40
CA SER A 85 3.79 7.88 -11.73
C SER A 85 2.62 8.81 -11.40
N ASN A 86 1.57 8.85 -12.24
CA ASN A 86 0.38 9.67 -11.99
C ASN A 86 -0.55 9.11 -10.89
N GLN A 87 -0.30 7.89 -10.40
CA GLN A 87 -0.98 7.33 -9.23
C GLN A 87 -0.27 7.71 -7.93
N ILE A 88 0.93 8.29 -7.96
CA ILE A 88 1.74 8.52 -6.76
C ILE A 88 1.72 10.00 -6.40
N VAL A 89 1.47 10.28 -5.12
CA VAL A 89 1.59 11.61 -4.52
C VAL A 89 2.49 11.47 -3.30
N GLU A 90 3.61 12.18 -3.34
CA GLU A 90 4.52 12.29 -2.20
C GLU A 90 4.24 13.58 -1.46
N LEU A 91 4.17 13.51 -0.13
CA LEU A 91 3.87 14.64 0.74
C LEU A 91 4.95 14.79 1.81
N ASN A 92 5.29 16.03 2.15
CA ASN A 92 6.03 16.35 3.38
C ASN A 92 5.07 16.53 4.56
N TRP A 93 5.64 16.60 5.76
CA TRP A 93 4.90 16.99 6.97
C TRP A 93 4.15 18.31 6.74
N ASN A 94 2.90 18.38 7.23
CA ASN A 94 2.00 19.53 7.10
C ASN A 94 1.52 19.85 5.67
N GLU A 95 1.89 19.06 4.65
CA GLU A 95 1.26 19.17 3.33
C GLU A 95 -0.10 18.46 3.31
N SER A 96 -0.96 18.86 2.38
CA SER A 96 -2.31 18.31 2.24
C SER A 96 -2.57 17.94 0.79
N PHE A 97 -3.26 16.82 0.58
CA PHE A 97 -3.79 16.42 -0.72
C PHE A 97 -5.30 16.63 -0.73
N LEU A 98 -5.78 17.46 -1.66
CA LEU A 98 -7.20 17.75 -1.83
C LEU A 98 -7.78 16.83 -2.92
N CYS A 99 -8.91 16.20 -2.62
CA CYS A 99 -9.53 15.13 -3.41
C CYS A 99 -10.84 15.52 -4.10
#